data_AF-A0A844M471-F1
#
_entry.id   AF-A0A844M471-F1
#
_cell.length_a   1.000
_cell.length_b   1.000
_cell.length_c   1.000
_cell.angle_alpha   90.00
_cell.angle_beta   90.00
_cell.angle_gamma   90.00
#
_symmetry.space_group_name_H-M   'P 1'
#
loop_
_entity.id
_entity.type
_entity.pdbx_description
1 polymer ?
#
loop_
_entity_poly.entity_id
_entity_poly.type
_entity_poly.pdbx_seq_one_letter_code
_entity_poly.pdbx_strand_id
1 'polypeptide(L)'
;MFIKVRGYGVQTFAGIVPFATYEYFESEGIDLQDYEQSSMYSDEENSLNIPKEHNFAMGVALNNFCDLWEVQGAILDESNTLIVESDGKPDWECDFSADTLASHGVQLIAVSDSVDIISELPSPTAILVGTQVFKGLVFGEDDVKSDGDFDPKQLKIYFHDTGDDLIVQSIEYAQNELENNCIHVDVKSDEYEWIVK
;
A
#
# COMPACT_ATOMS: atom_id res chain seq x y z
N MET A 1 -27.23 1.89 0.15
CA MET A 1 -26.45 1.19 1.21
C MET A 1 -24.99 1.59 1.01
N PHE A 2 -24.22 1.75 2.07
CA PHE A 2 -22.82 2.19 1.99
C PHE A 2 -21.91 1.11 2.55
N ILE A 3 -20.82 0.78 1.85
CA ILE A 3 -19.78 -0.12 2.32
C ILE A 3 -18.53 0.73 2.56
N LYS A 4 -17.93 0.62 3.74
CA LYS A 4 -16.81 1.45 4.19
C LYS A 4 -15.77 0.60 4.88
N VAL A 5 -14.50 0.91 4.68
CA VAL A 5 -13.38 0.35 5.47
C VAL A 5 -12.71 1.48 6.23
N ARG A 6 -12.70 1.36 7.56
CA ARG A 6 -12.14 2.38 8.46
C ARG A 6 -11.04 1.79 9.33
N GLY A 7 -9.97 2.55 9.49
CA GLY A 7 -8.84 2.18 10.34
C GLY A 7 -7.54 2.72 9.76
N TYR A 8 -6.66 1.81 9.34
CA TYR A 8 -5.37 2.10 8.73
C TYR A 8 -5.33 1.66 7.27
N GLY A 9 -4.75 2.51 6.44
CA GLY A 9 -4.32 2.10 5.11
C GLY A 9 -2.83 2.31 4.96
N VAL A 10 -2.32 1.74 3.88
CA VAL A 10 -0.91 1.75 3.55
C VAL A 10 -0.76 2.01 2.06
N GLN A 11 0.28 2.76 1.70
CA GLN A 11 0.84 2.80 0.36
C GLN A 11 2.20 2.14 0.46
N THR A 12 2.43 1.10 -0.33
CA THR A 12 3.76 0.53 -0.49
C THR A 12 4.14 0.54 -1.97
N PHE A 13 5.41 0.73 -2.21
CA PHE A 13 5.95 0.81 -3.55
C PHE A 13 7.37 0.30 -3.58
N ALA A 14 7.80 -0.17 -4.75
CA ALA A 14 9.17 -0.57 -4.96
C ALA A 14 9.66 -0.35 -6.36
N GLY A 15 10.96 -0.16 -6.46
CA GLY A 15 11.66 -0.05 -7.73
C GLY A 15 13.09 -0.55 -7.70
N ILE A 16 13.58 -0.94 -8.87
CA ILE A 16 14.93 -1.45 -9.07
C ILE A 16 15.94 -0.31 -9.10
N VAL A 17 16.87 -0.32 -8.15
CA VAL A 17 18.00 0.62 -8.12
C VAL A 17 19.26 -0.08 -8.67
N PRO A 18 20.12 0.60 -9.45
CA PRO A 18 21.40 0.03 -9.86
C PRO A 18 22.17 -0.51 -8.65
N PHE A 19 22.65 -1.75 -8.74
CA PHE A 19 23.30 -2.42 -7.60
C PHE A 19 24.51 -1.63 -7.05
N ALA A 20 25.27 -0.98 -7.92
CA ALA A 20 26.39 -0.11 -7.53
C ALA A 20 25.95 1.10 -6.68
N THR A 21 24.72 1.57 -6.83
CA THR A 21 24.15 2.64 -6.00
C THR A 21 23.80 2.12 -4.61
N TYR A 22 23.22 0.93 -4.50
CA TYR A 22 23.06 0.27 -3.19
C TYR A 22 24.40 0.08 -2.48
N GLU A 23 25.42 -0.45 -3.18
CA GLU A 23 26.77 -0.61 -2.62
C GLU A 23 27.37 0.72 -2.14
N TYR A 24 27.14 1.81 -2.89
CA TYR A 24 27.54 3.16 -2.48
C TYR A 24 26.85 3.59 -1.19
N PHE A 25 25.52 3.48 -1.11
CA PHE A 25 24.73 3.86 0.07
C PHE A 25 25.19 3.10 1.32
N GLU A 26 25.40 1.79 1.22
CA GLU A 26 25.91 0.97 2.32
C GLU A 26 27.32 1.38 2.74
N SER A 27 28.21 1.66 1.76
CA SER A 27 29.60 2.02 2.05
C SER A 27 29.76 3.38 2.71
N GLU A 28 28.92 4.35 2.34
CA GLU A 28 28.93 5.70 2.88
C GLU A 28 28.00 5.85 4.10
N GLY A 29 27.27 4.79 4.46
CA GLY A 29 26.32 4.80 5.59
C GLY A 29 25.17 5.78 5.39
N ILE A 30 24.67 5.89 4.16
CA ILE A 30 23.57 6.78 3.80
C ILE A 30 22.25 6.12 4.20
N ASP A 31 21.55 6.76 5.13
CA ASP A 31 20.22 6.35 5.55
C ASP A 31 19.17 6.77 4.50
N LEU A 32 18.23 5.87 4.20
CA LEU A 32 17.20 6.09 3.18
C LEU A 32 16.17 7.15 3.59
N GLN A 33 15.89 7.30 4.88
CA GLN A 33 15.00 8.33 5.39
C GLN A 33 15.65 9.71 5.25
N ASP A 34 16.94 9.82 5.59
CA ASP A 34 17.71 11.04 5.34
C ASP A 34 17.80 11.34 3.83
N TYR A 35 17.93 10.29 3.00
CA TYR A 35 17.95 10.43 1.55
C TYR A 35 16.63 10.96 0.99
N GLU A 36 15.47 10.42 1.39
CA GLU A 36 14.17 10.94 0.94
C GLU A 36 13.98 12.41 1.32
N GLN A 37 14.41 12.81 2.52
CA GLN A 37 14.34 14.20 2.91
C GLN A 37 15.26 15.09 2.08
N SER A 38 16.46 14.60 1.73
CA SER A 38 17.45 15.36 0.98
C SER A 38 17.21 15.35 -0.54
N SER A 39 16.60 14.31 -1.09
CA SER A 39 16.40 14.10 -2.53
C SER A 39 15.40 15.09 -3.11
N MET A 40 14.45 15.58 -2.29
CA MET A 40 13.44 16.57 -2.70
C MET A 40 14.02 17.97 -2.96
N TYR A 41 15.26 18.23 -2.55
CA TYR A 41 15.91 19.53 -2.71
C TYR A 41 16.82 19.58 -3.95
N SER A 42 17.10 20.79 -4.41
CA SER A 42 18.05 21.01 -5.50
C SER A 42 19.47 20.58 -5.12
N ASP A 43 20.35 20.35 -6.11
CA ASP A 43 21.76 19.97 -5.89
C ASP A 43 22.50 20.89 -4.91
N GLU A 44 22.17 22.18 -4.88
CA GLU A 44 22.81 23.19 -4.00
C GLU A 44 22.32 23.11 -2.54
N GLU A 45 21.17 22.48 -2.32
CA GLU A 45 20.49 22.35 -1.03
C GLU A 45 20.53 20.93 -0.47
N ASN A 46 21.00 19.96 -1.27
CA ASN A 46 21.18 18.57 -0.87
C ASN A 46 22.33 18.46 0.15
N SER A 47 22.02 17.97 1.36
CA SER A 47 22.98 17.88 2.46
C SER A 47 23.90 16.66 2.35
N LEU A 48 23.51 15.64 1.60
CA LEU A 48 24.19 14.35 1.50
C LEU A 48 25.27 14.30 0.42
N ASN A 49 25.34 15.30 -0.48
CA ASN A 49 26.36 15.40 -1.56
C ASN A 49 26.52 14.10 -2.38
N ILE A 50 25.42 13.41 -2.66
CA ILE A 50 25.44 12.14 -3.37
C ILE A 50 25.86 12.34 -4.84
N PRO A 51 26.84 11.61 -5.37
CA PRO A 51 27.24 11.67 -6.77
C PRO A 51 26.05 11.43 -7.71
N LYS A 52 26.03 12.13 -8.84
CA LYS A 52 24.88 12.12 -9.77
C LYS A 52 24.52 10.73 -10.26
N GLU A 53 25.50 9.85 -10.46
CA GLU A 53 25.32 8.46 -10.85
C GLU A 53 24.61 7.59 -9.79
N HIS A 54 24.65 8.02 -8.53
CA HIS A 54 24.03 7.35 -7.39
C HIS A 54 22.78 8.10 -6.86
N ASN A 55 22.55 9.33 -7.30
CA ASN A 55 21.40 10.13 -6.90
C ASN A 55 20.16 9.84 -7.77
N PHE A 56 19.52 8.71 -7.52
CA PHE A 56 18.48 8.14 -8.38
C PHE A 56 17.10 8.82 -8.29
N ALA A 57 16.82 9.57 -7.22
CA ALA A 57 15.55 10.26 -6.99
C ALA A 57 15.70 11.79 -6.87
N MET A 58 16.73 12.37 -7.49
CA MET A 58 16.99 13.80 -7.39
C MET A 58 15.82 14.67 -7.90
N GLY A 59 15.31 15.53 -7.04
CA GLY A 59 14.23 16.47 -7.32
C GLY A 59 12.83 15.83 -7.38
N VAL A 60 12.68 14.58 -6.95
CA VAL A 60 11.40 13.86 -6.90
C VAL A 60 11.31 13.04 -5.62
N ALA A 61 10.09 12.75 -5.14
CA ALA A 61 9.90 11.83 -4.02
C ALA A 61 10.22 10.39 -4.44
N LEU A 62 10.72 9.57 -3.51
CA LEU A 62 11.09 8.17 -3.74
C LEU A 62 9.96 7.34 -4.34
N ASN A 63 8.70 7.66 -4.00
CA ASN A 63 7.51 7.00 -4.55
C ASN A 63 7.25 7.27 -6.05
N ASN A 64 8.07 8.07 -6.73
CA ASN A 64 8.01 8.23 -8.19
C ASN A 64 8.92 7.24 -8.92
N PHE A 65 9.71 6.45 -8.20
CA PHE A 65 10.64 5.46 -8.74
C PHE A 65 10.12 4.04 -8.50
N CYS A 66 8.90 3.76 -8.97
CA CYS A 66 8.17 2.54 -8.67
C CYS A 66 7.93 1.74 -9.96
N ASP A 67 8.89 0.92 -10.36
CA ASP A 67 8.81 0.09 -11.57
C ASP A 67 8.47 -1.38 -11.30
N LEU A 68 8.42 -1.81 -10.03
CA LEU A 68 7.99 -3.15 -9.63
C LEU A 68 6.53 -3.17 -9.18
N TRP A 69 6.20 -2.36 -8.17
CA TRP A 69 4.82 -2.18 -7.72
C TRP A 69 4.62 -0.80 -7.11
N GLU A 70 3.38 -0.36 -7.15
CA GLU A 70 2.84 0.73 -6.33
C GLU A 70 1.41 0.33 -5.99
N VAL A 71 1.16 0.04 -4.72
CA VAL A 71 -0.16 -0.40 -4.25
C VAL A 71 -0.57 0.44 -3.06
N GLN A 72 -1.84 0.78 -3.01
CA GLN A 72 -2.41 1.61 -1.96
C GLN A 72 -3.77 1.07 -1.56
N GLY A 73 -4.03 0.99 -0.26
CA GLY A 73 -5.35 0.63 0.26
C GLY A 73 -5.33 0.18 1.71
N ALA A 74 -6.31 -0.63 2.12
CA ALA A 74 -6.51 -0.98 3.52
C ALA A 74 -5.70 -2.22 3.89
N ILE A 75 -5.13 -2.23 5.10
CA ILE A 75 -4.48 -3.43 5.64
C ILE A 75 -5.58 -4.44 6.03
N LEU A 76 -5.51 -5.67 5.52
CA LEU A 76 -6.50 -6.73 5.75
C LEU A 76 -6.28 -7.42 7.11
N ASP A 77 -6.46 -6.67 8.19
CA ASP A 77 -6.22 -7.12 9.57
C ASP A 77 -7.26 -6.57 10.55
N GLU A 78 -7.07 -6.90 11.83
CA GLU A 78 -7.92 -6.47 12.95
C GLU A 78 -7.79 -4.99 13.32
N SER A 79 -6.84 -4.26 12.71
CA SER A 79 -6.71 -2.81 12.88
C SER A 79 -7.77 -2.03 12.09
N ASN A 80 -8.46 -2.71 11.18
CA ASN A 80 -9.50 -2.18 10.31
C ASN A 80 -10.88 -2.79 10.59
N THR A 81 -11.92 -2.05 10.23
CA THR A 81 -13.32 -2.50 10.34
C THR A 81 -14.05 -2.27 9.02
N LEU A 82 -14.72 -3.30 8.53
CA LEU A 82 -15.67 -3.21 7.43
C LEU A 82 -17.05 -2.87 7.99
N ILE A 83 -17.63 -1.78 7.51
CA ILE A 83 -18.88 -1.23 7.99
C ILE A 83 -19.84 -1.17 6.80
N VAL A 84 -21.04 -1.70 6.99
CA VAL A 84 -22.17 -1.56 6.07
C VAL A 84 -23.22 -0.68 6.73
N GLU A 85 -23.58 0.42 6.09
CA GLU A 85 -24.56 1.38 6.59
C GLU A 85 -25.76 1.52 5.66
N SER A 86 -26.96 1.64 6.24
CA SER A 86 -28.15 2.16 5.55
C SER A 86 -28.73 3.32 6.34
N ASP A 87 -29.22 4.34 5.63
CA ASP A 87 -29.80 5.56 6.22
C ASP A 87 -28.92 6.22 7.30
N GLY A 88 -27.59 6.13 7.15
CA GLY A 88 -26.61 6.72 8.06
C GLY A 88 -26.45 5.98 9.40
N LYS A 89 -26.88 4.71 9.48
CA LYS A 89 -26.64 3.84 10.63
C LYS A 89 -25.95 2.55 10.20
N PRO A 90 -25.04 1.99 11.01
CA PRO A 90 -24.45 0.70 10.72
C PRO A 90 -25.50 -0.41 10.87
N ASP A 91 -25.70 -1.16 9.79
CA ASP A 91 -26.53 -2.36 9.76
C ASP A 91 -25.69 -3.62 10.00
N TRP A 92 -24.41 -3.59 9.63
CA TRP A 92 -23.48 -4.67 9.82
C TRP A 92 -22.05 -4.13 9.97
N GLU A 93 -21.30 -4.72 10.88
CA GLU A 93 -19.90 -4.39 11.13
C GLU A 93 -19.12 -5.68 11.36
N CYS A 94 -17.89 -5.71 10.87
CA CYS A 94 -17.01 -6.85 11.00
C CYS A 94 -15.56 -6.41 11.08
N ASP A 95 -14.79 -7.13 11.89
CA ASP A 95 -13.34 -7.08 11.87
C ASP A 95 -12.81 -7.38 10.46
N PHE A 96 -11.81 -6.63 10.00
CA PHE A 96 -11.33 -6.70 8.63
C PHE A 96 -10.19 -7.71 8.42
N SER A 97 -9.94 -8.60 9.39
CA SER A 97 -9.01 -9.71 9.22
C SER A 97 -9.51 -10.75 8.21
N ALA A 98 -8.56 -11.36 7.50
CA ALA A 98 -8.84 -12.40 6.52
C ALA A 98 -9.68 -13.57 7.09
N ASP A 99 -9.34 -14.04 8.29
CA ASP A 99 -10.05 -15.14 8.97
C ASP A 99 -11.51 -14.78 9.27
N THR A 100 -11.75 -13.57 9.80
CA THR A 100 -13.11 -13.13 10.15
C THR A 100 -13.95 -12.96 8.89
N LEU A 101 -13.42 -12.29 7.87
CA LEU A 101 -14.11 -12.09 6.58
C LEU A 101 -14.44 -13.43 5.91
N ALA A 102 -13.49 -14.35 5.86
CA ALA A 102 -13.70 -15.69 5.31
C ALA A 102 -14.79 -16.47 6.07
N SER A 103 -14.86 -16.31 7.40
CA SER A 103 -15.91 -16.94 8.22
C SER A 103 -17.33 -16.43 7.89
N HIS A 104 -17.45 -15.20 7.40
CA HIS A 104 -18.68 -14.61 6.87
C HIS A 104 -18.96 -14.96 5.41
N GLY A 105 -18.04 -15.69 4.75
CA GLY A 105 -18.17 -16.12 3.36
C GLY A 105 -17.71 -15.08 2.34
N VAL A 106 -17.00 -14.03 2.78
CA VAL A 106 -16.34 -13.07 1.88
C VAL A 106 -15.25 -13.78 1.09
N GLN A 107 -15.12 -13.43 -0.19
CA GLN A 107 -14.13 -14.00 -1.09
C GLN A 107 -12.87 -13.14 -1.05
N LEU A 108 -11.73 -13.72 -0.72
CA LEU A 108 -10.43 -13.04 -0.71
C LEU A 108 -9.61 -13.52 -1.92
N ILE A 109 -9.10 -12.58 -2.72
CA ILE A 109 -8.43 -12.87 -3.99
C ILE A 109 -7.09 -12.13 -4.03
N ALA A 110 -5.99 -12.86 -3.93
CA ALA A 110 -4.66 -12.30 -4.18
C ALA A 110 -4.53 -11.99 -5.68
N VAL A 111 -4.18 -10.75 -6.02
CA VAL A 111 -4.00 -10.31 -7.43
C VAL A 111 -2.53 -10.13 -7.81
N SER A 112 -1.65 -9.95 -6.81
CA SER A 112 -0.20 -9.88 -6.98
C SER A 112 0.49 -10.12 -5.64
N ASP A 113 1.78 -10.45 -5.70
CA ASP A 113 2.59 -10.85 -4.55
C ASP A 113 4.02 -10.29 -4.72
N SER A 114 4.51 -9.54 -3.74
CA SER A 114 5.85 -8.92 -3.75
C SER A 114 6.97 -9.97 -3.73
N VAL A 115 6.82 -11.05 -2.98
CA VAL A 115 7.81 -12.12 -2.87
C VAL A 115 8.00 -12.80 -4.22
N ASP A 116 6.90 -13.11 -4.91
CA ASP A 116 6.92 -13.70 -6.26
C ASP A 116 7.58 -12.74 -7.26
N ILE A 117 7.20 -11.45 -7.27
CA ILE A 117 7.80 -10.43 -8.13
C ILE A 117 9.32 -10.37 -7.91
N ILE A 118 9.76 -10.27 -6.66
CA ILE A 118 11.19 -10.23 -6.30
C ILE A 118 11.86 -11.55 -6.75
N SER A 119 11.21 -12.69 -6.57
CA SER A 119 11.75 -14.02 -6.92
C SER A 119 12.00 -14.22 -8.43
N GLU A 120 11.43 -13.39 -9.29
CA GLU A 120 11.65 -13.43 -10.74
C GLU A 120 12.80 -12.54 -11.24
N LEU A 121 13.28 -11.60 -10.43
CA LEU A 121 14.36 -10.68 -10.81
C LEU A 121 15.74 -11.37 -10.98
N PRO A 122 16.65 -10.86 -11.82
CA PRO A 122 18.01 -11.40 -11.88
C PRO A 122 18.77 -11.13 -10.56
N SER A 123 19.82 -11.92 -10.28
CA SER A 123 20.77 -11.61 -9.19
C SER A 123 22.13 -11.16 -9.77
N PRO A 124 22.80 -10.14 -9.20
CA PRO A 124 22.35 -9.35 -8.06
C PRO A 124 21.37 -8.24 -8.47
N THR A 125 20.33 -7.99 -7.66
CA THR A 125 19.43 -6.83 -7.82
C THR A 125 19.21 -6.16 -6.48
N ALA A 126 19.30 -4.83 -6.47
CA ALA A 126 18.94 -4.00 -5.34
C ALA A 126 17.58 -3.36 -5.59
N ILE A 127 16.73 -3.39 -4.58
CA ILE A 127 15.35 -2.95 -4.65
C ILE A 127 15.15 -1.98 -3.49
N LEU A 128 14.69 -0.78 -3.81
CA LEU A 128 14.18 0.13 -2.79
C LEU A 128 12.71 -0.22 -2.55
N VAL A 129 12.32 -0.42 -1.30
CA VAL A 129 10.92 -0.51 -0.89
C VAL A 129 10.61 0.67 0.01
N GLY A 130 9.50 1.35 -0.25
CA GLY A 130 8.95 2.38 0.61
C GLY A 130 7.54 2.00 1.09
N THR A 131 7.25 2.29 2.35
CA THR A 131 5.95 2.02 2.98
C THR A 131 5.49 3.23 3.76
N GLN A 132 4.27 3.69 3.48
CA GLN A 132 3.64 4.84 4.13
C GLN A 132 2.31 4.40 4.75
N VAL A 133 2.20 4.49 6.07
CA VAL A 133 0.97 4.14 6.81
C VAL A 133 0.17 5.39 7.13
N PHE A 134 -1.12 5.35 6.85
CA PHE A 134 -2.06 6.44 7.12
C PHE A 134 -3.28 5.94 7.88
N LYS A 135 -3.93 6.85 8.62
CA LYS A 135 -5.16 6.56 9.35
C LYS A 135 -6.34 7.32 8.73
N GLY A 136 -7.47 6.66 8.57
CA GLY A 136 -8.65 7.31 8.04
C GLY A 136 -9.74 6.38 7.51
N LEU A 137 -10.46 6.89 6.52
CA LEU A 137 -11.41 6.15 5.72
C LEU A 137 -10.69 5.73 4.44
N VAL A 138 -10.40 4.44 4.31
CA VAL A 138 -9.56 3.93 3.22
C VAL A 138 -10.42 3.61 2.00
N PHE A 139 -11.54 2.91 2.23
CA PHE A 139 -12.58 2.70 1.23
C PHE A 139 -13.87 3.38 1.67
N GLY A 140 -14.48 4.12 0.74
CA GLY A 140 -15.78 4.73 0.95
C GLY A 140 -16.26 5.39 -0.33
N GLU A 141 -17.34 4.86 -0.89
CA GLU A 141 -18.07 5.50 -1.98
C GLU A 141 -19.52 5.78 -1.57
N ASP A 142 -20.05 6.83 -2.19
CA ASP A 142 -21.44 7.24 -2.09
C ASP A 142 -22.32 6.24 -2.85
N ASP A 143 -22.98 5.37 -2.08
CA ASP A 143 -24.18 4.61 -2.43
C ASP A 143 -23.95 3.37 -3.33
N VAL A 144 -23.58 2.26 -2.71
CA VAL A 144 -23.74 0.91 -3.28
C VAL A 144 -25.23 0.64 -3.41
N LYS A 145 -25.74 0.72 -4.64
CA LYS A 145 -27.13 0.36 -4.95
C LYS A 145 -27.29 -1.15 -4.92
N SER A 146 -27.79 -1.66 -3.81
CA SER A 146 -28.24 -3.03 -3.66
C SER A 146 -29.77 -3.04 -3.56
N ASP A 147 -30.43 -3.86 -4.38
CA ASP A 147 -31.90 -4.02 -4.36
C ASP A 147 -32.39 -4.96 -3.23
N GLY A 148 -31.59 -5.18 -2.18
CA GLY A 148 -31.91 -6.06 -1.05
C GLY A 148 -30.91 -5.98 0.11
N ASP A 149 -31.17 -6.80 1.15
CA ASP A 149 -30.34 -6.90 2.36
C ASP A 149 -28.88 -7.24 2.04
N PHE A 150 -27.96 -6.76 2.88
CA PHE A 150 -26.53 -7.06 2.74
C PHE A 150 -26.25 -8.57 2.91
N ASP A 151 -25.58 -9.18 1.94
CA ASP A 151 -25.06 -10.55 2.02
C ASP A 151 -23.53 -10.54 1.85
N PRO A 152 -22.75 -10.83 2.91
CA PRO A 152 -21.29 -10.80 2.84
C PRO A 152 -20.70 -11.79 1.81
N LYS A 153 -21.46 -12.82 1.38
CA LYS A 153 -21.01 -13.77 0.35
C LYS A 153 -20.91 -13.17 -1.05
N GLN A 154 -21.56 -12.04 -1.27
CA GLN A 154 -21.49 -11.28 -2.52
C GLN A 154 -20.30 -10.32 -2.56
N LEU A 155 -19.54 -10.25 -1.46
CA LEU A 155 -18.37 -9.39 -1.34
C LEU A 155 -17.10 -10.14 -1.77
N LYS A 156 -16.31 -9.50 -2.62
CA LYS A 156 -14.96 -9.94 -3.00
C LYS A 156 -13.97 -8.84 -2.65
N ILE A 157 -12.83 -9.23 -2.11
CA ILE A 157 -11.73 -8.33 -1.76
C ILE A 157 -10.52 -8.78 -2.55
N TYR A 158 -9.99 -7.88 -3.36
CA TYR A 158 -8.77 -8.10 -4.14
C TYR A 158 -7.61 -7.44 -3.41
N PHE A 159 -6.54 -8.19 -3.15
CA PHE A 159 -5.41 -7.72 -2.36
C PHE A 159 -4.06 -8.05 -3.00
N HIS A 160 -3.08 -7.22 -2.68
CA HIS A 160 -1.66 -7.45 -2.93
C HIS A 160 -1.03 -8.01 -1.64
N ASP A 161 -0.26 -9.10 -1.76
CA ASP A 161 0.50 -9.67 -0.64
C ASP A 161 1.94 -9.12 -0.67
N THR A 162 2.37 -8.44 0.40
CA THR A 162 3.76 -7.95 0.50
C THR A 162 4.71 -8.97 1.13
N GLY A 163 4.19 -10.09 1.63
CA GLY A 163 4.88 -11.04 2.50
C GLY A 163 4.69 -10.73 3.99
N ASP A 164 4.55 -9.45 4.36
CA ASP A 164 4.29 -9.01 5.74
C ASP A 164 2.84 -8.56 5.94
N ASP A 165 2.26 -7.89 4.94
CA ASP A 165 0.93 -7.30 4.97
C ASP A 165 0.10 -7.69 3.74
N LEU A 166 -1.22 -7.73 3.93
CA LEU A 166 -2.19 -7.92 2.86
C LEU A 166 -2.89 -6.59 2.57
N ILE A 167 -2.62 -6.00 1.42
CA ILE A 167 -3.07 -4.65 1.06
C ILE A 167 -4.24 -4.75 0.10
N VAL A 168 -5.44 -4.39 0.56
CA VAL A 168 -6.65 -4.39 -0.27
C VAL A 168 -6.57 -3.30 -1.32
N GLN A 169 -6.61 -3.69 -2.59
CA GLN A 169 -6.56 -2.77 -3.73
C GLN A 169 -7.96 -2.39 -4.22
N SER A 170 -8.90 -3.34 -4.19
CA SER A 170 -10.29 -3.11 -4.58
C SER A 170 -11.26 -4.02 -3.85
N ILE A 171 -12.51 -3.57 -3.76
CA ILE A 171 -13.63 -4.32 -3.19
C ILE A 171 -14.73 -4.37 -4.23
N GLU A 172 -15.32 -5.55 -4.45
CA GLU A 172 -16.48 -5.74 -5.33
C GLU A 172 -17.65 -6.26 -4.50
N TYR A 173 -18.82 -5.64 -4.64
CA TYR A 173 -20.06 -6.13 -4.05
C TYR A 173 -21.13 -6.29 -5.11
N ALA A 174 -21.67 -7.51 -5.23
CA ALA A 174 -22.73 -7.83 -6.20
C ALA A 174 -22.39 -7.36 -7.64
N GLN A 175 -21.13 -7.57 -8.07
CA GLN A 175 -20.56 -7.18 -9.37
C GLN A 175 -20.33 -5.67 -9.57
N ASN A 176 -20.52 -4.85 -8.54
CA ASN A 176 -20.14 -3.44 -8.57
C ASN A 176 -18.82 -3.28 -7.82
N GLU A 177 -17.80 -2.82 -8.53
CA GLU A 177 -16.53 -2.42 -7.93
C GLU A 177 -16.73 -1.12 -7.13
N LEU A 178 -16.11 -1.04 -5.96
CA LEU A 178 -16.06 0.14 -5.12
C LEU A 178 -14.76 0.88 -5.41
N GLU A 179 -14.83 2.18 -5.70
CA GLU A 179 -13.62 2.97 -5.89
C GLU A 179 -12.83 3.10 -4.57
N ASN A 180 -11.52 2.92 -4.68
CA ASN A 180 -10.58 3.21 -3.61
C ASN A 180 -10.37 4.74 -3.53
N ASN A 181 -11.26 5.42 -2.83
CA ASN A 181 -11.22 6.88 -2.70
C ASN A 181 -10.18 7.40 -1.70
N CYS A 182 -9.49 6.50 -0.98
CA CYS A 182 -8.44 6.78 -0.01
C CYS A 182 -8.50 8.19 0.62
N ILE A 183 -9.48 8.41 1.50
CA ILE A 183 -9.66 9.71 2.15
C ILE A 183 -8.74 9.74 3.37
N HIS A 184 -7.49 10.12 3.13
CA HIS A 184 -6.47 10.27 4.15
C HIS A 184 -6.83 11.38 5.13
N VAL A 185 -6.72 11.08 6.42
CA VAL A 185 -6.88 12.10 7.46
C VAL A 185 -5.53 12.45 8.08
N ASP A 186 -4.59 11.51 8.18
CA ASP A 186 -3.21 11.76 8.65
C ASP A 186 -2.22 10.65 8.22
N VAL A 187 -1.03 11.02 7.73
CA VAL A 187 0.13 10.10 7.64
C VAL A 187 0.66 9.82 9.05
N LYS A 188 1.00 8.56 9.36
CA LYS A 188 1.45 8.11 10.69
C LYS A 188 2.89 7.66 10.72
N SER A 189 3.36 7.02 9.66
CA SER A 189 4.75 6.64 9.49
C SER A 189 5.09 6.52 8.01
N ASP A 190 6.36 6.69 7.72
CA ASP A 190 7.03 6.40 6.48
C ASP A 190 8.31 5.63 6.79
N GLU A 191 8.54 4.54 6.07
CA GLU A 191 9.71 3.67 6.23
C GLU A 191 10.24 3.30 4.85
N TYR A 192 11.57 3.20 4.74
CA TYR A 192 12.27 2.87 3.51
C TYR A 192 13.34 1.82 3.80
N GLU A 193 13.44 0.82 2.95
CA GLU A 193 14.41 -0.26 3.12
C GLU A 193 15.00 -0.74 1.79
N TRP A 194 16.14 -1.41 1.92
CA TRP A 194 16.78 -2.13 0.83
C TRP A 194 16.42 -3.61 0.91
N ILE A 195 15.92 -4.16 -0.20
CA ILE A 195 15.87 -5.60 -0.44
C ILE A 195 16.94 -5.95 -1.48
N VAL A 196 17.76 -6.96 -1.16
CA VAL A 196 18.81 -7.46 -2.05
C VAL A 196 18.53 -8.90 -2.42
N LYS A 197 18.62 -9.20 -3.72
CA LYS A 197 18.52 -10.53 -4.30
C LYS A 197 19.83 -10.97 -4.95
#